data_AF-A0A397AZD8-F1
#
_entry.id   AF-A0A397AZD8-F1
#
_cell.length_a   1.000
_cell.length_b   1.000
_cell.length_c   1.000
_cell.angle_alpha   90.00
_cell.angle_beta   90.00
_cell.angle_gamma   90.00
#
_symmetry.space_group_name_H-M   'P 1'
#
loop_
_entity.id
_entity.type
_entity.pdbx_description
1 polymer ?
#
loop_
_entity_poly.entity_id
_entity_poly.type
_entity_poly.pdbx_seq_one_letter_code
_entity_poly.pdbx_strand_id
1 'polypeptide(L)'
;MAAADATDSALALHAMEDEDQDGVMNPKELTVLREKLHHAFDTDASGRIEKDEMRSVLDHVSKEFNSMDKDDDSYVSTDELDSRYDQLGAEMTVDEVADWVSYSVHLPQYAQMFRDHFVSGYTFPLLMEKNGERLAELGIASSLHRQQLALMMKRKIAQVGKGTYCILPSIDPSMVSCGY
;
A
#
# COMPACT_ATOMS: atom_id res chain seq x y z
N MET A 1 -46.32 15.47 -7.32
CA MET A 1 -45.08 16.25 -7.39
C MET A 1 -43.95 15.25 -7.19
N ALA A 2 -43.30 14.88 -8.29
CA ALA A 2 -42.22 13.89 -8.32
C ALA A 2 -40.94 14.57 -8.82
N ALA A 3 -39.81 14.03 -8.34
CA ALA A 3 -38.41 14.23 -8.75
C ALA A 3 -37.48 14.95 -7.76
N ALA A 4 -36.27 14.36 -7.67
CA ALA A 4 -35.03 14.72 -6.96
C ALA A 4 -34.99 14.27 -5.48
N ASP A 5 -34.47 13.09 -5.11
CA ASP A 5 -33.18 12.44 -5.47
C ASP A 5 -31.97 13.32 -5.13
N ALA A 6 -31.43 13.12 -3.93
CA ALA A 6 -30.06 13.43 -3.49
C ALA A 6 -30.03 13.44 -1.97
N THR A 7 -29.55 12.36 -1.35
CA THR A 7 -28.79 12.30 -0.08
C THR A 7 -29.05 10.95 0.59
N ASP A 8 -28.33 9.91 0.14
CA ASP A 8 -27.82 8.83 1.01
C ASP A 8 -26.88 7.87 0.25
N SER A 9 -26.71 8.02 -1.07
CA SER A 9 -25.90 7.13 -1.91
C SER A 9 -24.37 7.36 -1.83
N ALA A 10 -23.83 7.87 -0.72
CA ALA A 10 -22.43 8.32 -0.67
C ALA A 10 -21.58 7.75 0.48
N LEU A 11 -22.13 6.88 1.34
CA LEU A 11 -21.38 6.32 2.48
C LEU A 11 -21.28 4.80 2.51
N ALA A 12 -21.67 4.13 1.42
CA ALA A 12 -21.54 2.68 1.33
C ALA A 12 -21.11 2.26 -0.07
N LEU A 13 -20.13 1.35 -0.09
CA LEU A 13 -19.87 0.36 -1.14
C LEU A 13 -18.94 0.81 -2.28
N HIS A 14 -17.64 0.54 -2.09
CA HIS A 14 -16.83 -0.28 -3.01
C HIS A 14 -15.41 -0.44 -2.44
N ALA A 15 -15.25 -0.95 -1.21
CA ALA A 15 -13.97 -1.52 -0.83
C ALA A 15 -13.85 -2.85 -1.58
N MET A 16 -12.83 -3.00 -2.43
CA MET A 16 -12.62 -4.22 -3.25
C MET A 16 -12.29 -5.49 -2.45
N GLU A 17 -12.29 -5.36 -1.14
CA GLU A 17 -11.78 -6.28 -0.12
C GLU A 17 -12.88 -6.85 0.76
N ASP A 18 -14.06 -6.24 0.70
CA ASP A 18 -15.27 -6.60 1.43
C ASP A 18 -16.04 -7.59 0.55
N GLU A 19 -15.64 -8.87 0.60
CA GLU A 19 -16.18 -9.93 -0.25
C GLU A 19 -17.69 -10.11 0.01
N ASP A 20 -18.13 -9.87 1.25
CA ASP A 20 -19.55 -9.90 1.65
C ASP A 20 -20.25 -8.53 1.64
N GLN A 21 -19.56 -7.46 1.23
CA GLN A 21 -20.12 -6.12 1.10
C GLN A 21 -20.76 -5.59 2.40
N ASP A 22 -20.24 -6.00 3.57
CA ASP A 22 -20.76 -5.66 4.89
C ASP A 22 -20.15 -4.38 5.49
N GLY A 23 -19.11 -3.82 4.84
CA GLY A 23 -18.40 -2.62 5.23
C GLY A 23 -17.40 -2.82 6.38
N VAL A 24 -17.09 -4.07 6.75
CA VAL A 24 -16.22 -4.44 7.87
C VAL A 24 -15.23 -5.53 7.45
N MET A 25 -13.94 -5.18 7.43
CA MET A 25 -12.86 -6.14 7.26
C MET A 25 -12.89 -7.23 8.33
N ASN A 26 -13.37 -8.41 7.98
CA ASN A 26 -13.41 -9.54 8.88
C ASN A 26 -12.01 -10.17 9.04
N PRO A 27 -11.69 -10.79 10.20
CA PRO A 27 -10.38 -11.40 10.43
C PRO A 27 -10.02 -12.50 9.41
N LYS A 28 -11.03 -13.11 8.77
CA LYS A 28 -10.84 -14.07 7.68
C LYS A 28 -10.34 -13.40 6.40
N GLU A 29 -10.92 -12.25 6.03
CA GLU A 29 -10.50 -11.48 4.85
C GLU A 29 -9.09 -10.93 5.06
N LEU A 30 -8.78 -10.46 6.28
CA LEU A 30 -7.43 -10.05 6.64
C LEU A 30 -6.40 -11.18 6.50
N THR A 31 -6.79 -12.43 6.79
CA THR A 31 -5.92 -13.60 6.60
C THR A 31 -5.61 -13.83 5.13
N VAL A 32 -6.61 -13.73 4.24
CA VAL A 32 -6.41 -13.86 2.79
C VAL A 32 -5.50 -12.75 2.25
N LEU A 33 -5.63 -11.52 2.76
CA LEU A 33 -4.76 -10.40 2.40
C LEU A 33 -3.31 -10.63 2.85
N ARG A 34 -3.10 -11.23 4.03
CA ARG A 34 -1.77 -11.61 4.52
C ARG A 34 -1.13 -12.68 3.65
N GLU A 35 -1.88 -13.71 3.25
CA GLU A 35 -1.35 -14.73 2.32
C GLU A 35 -0.94 -14.12 0.97
N LYS A 36 -1.76 -13.20 0.44
CA LYS A 36 -1.43 -12.45 -0.79
C LYS A 36 -0.20 -11.56 -0.62
N LEU A 37 -0.07 -10.93 0.55
CA LEU A 37 1.08 -10.11 0.90
C LEU A 37 2.35 -10.96 0.91
N HIS A 38 2.33 -12.13 1.56
CA HIS A 38 3.47 -13.04 1.60
C HIS A 38 3.84 -13.47 0.20
N HIS A 39 2.87 -13.92 -0.61
CA HIS A 39 3.12 -14.32 -2.00
C HIS A 39 3.65 -13.18 -2.89
N ALA A 40 3.32 -11.93 -2.58
CA ALA A 40 3.80 -10.78 -3.34
C ALA A 40 5.27 -10.43 -3.06
N PHE A 41 5.82 -10.85 -1.92
CA PHE A 41 7.21 -10.63 -1.51
C PHE A 41 8.07 -11.89 -1.62
N ASP A 42 7.54 -13.05 -1.19
CA ASP A 42 8.14 -14.38 -1.29
C ASP A 42 7.86 -14.96 -2.68
N THR A 43 8.79 -14.72 -3.60
CA THR A 43 8.68 -15.11 -5.01
C THR A 43 8.98 -16.60 -5.20
N ASP A 44 9.80 -17.17 -4.32
CA ASP A 44 10.18 -18.59 -4.37
C ASP A 44 9.33 -19.51 -3.48
N ALA A 45 8.35 -18.94 -2.76
CA ALA A 45 7.45 -19.62 -1.83
C ALA A 45 8.22 -20.40 -0.74
N SER A 46 9.38 -19.89 -0.33
CA SER A 46 10.22 -20.51 0.69
C SER A 46 9.68 -20.33 2.10
N GLY A 47 8.68 -19.47 2.30
CA GLY A 47 8.06 -19.13 3.57
C GLY A 47 8.85 -18.10 4.40
N ARG A 48 9.90 -17.51 3.83
CA ARG A 48 10.72 -16.45 4.42
C ARG A 48 11.09 -15.46 3.33
N ILE A 49 11.18 -14.18 3.64
CA ILE A 49 11.52 -13.17 2.62
C ILE A 49 13.01 -12.89 2.70
N GLU A 50 13.70 -13.17 1.61
CA GLU A 50 15.13 -13.04 1.52
C GLU A 50 15.53 -11.67 0.98
N LYS A 51 16.73 -11.22 1.33
CA LYS A 51 17.23 -9.91 0.91
C LYS A 51 17.27 -9.73 -0.61
N ASP A 52 17.59 -10.80 -1.35
CA ASP A 52 17.65 -10.76 -2.81
C ASP A 52 16.27 -10.55 -3.45
N GLU A 53 15.19 -11.03 -2.82
CA GLU A 53 13.81 -10.86 -3.30
C GLU A 53 13.37 -9.39 -3.18
N MET A 54 13.75 -8.74 -2.08
CA MET A 54 13.48 -7.32 -1.85
C MET A 54 14.33 -6.38 -2.71
N ARG A 55 15.46 -6.84 -3.27
CA ARG A 55 16.33 -6.01 -4.10
C ARG A 55 15.63 -5.52 -5.38
N SER A 56 14.64 -6.27 -5.87
CA SER A 56 13.82 -5.87 -7.01
C SER A 56 12.88 -4.68 -6.68
N VAL A 57 12.55 -4.52 -5.39
CA VAL A 57 11.59 -3.53 -4.90
C VAL A 57 12.31 -2.30 -4.34
N LEU A 58 13.44 -2.49 -3.65
CA LEU A 58 14.10 -1.46 -2.85
C LEU A 58 15.49 -1.10 -3.39
N ASP A 59 15.72 0.19 -3.60
CA ASP A 59 17.04 0.72 -3.98
C ASP A 59 18.09 0.54 -2.86
N HIS A 60 17.67 0.65 -1.59
CA HIS A 60 18.53 0.52 -0.41
C HIS A 60 18.15 -0.68 0.44
N VAL A 61 18.12 -1.87 -0.18
CA VAL A 61 17.62 -3.09 0.46
C VAL A 61 18.21 -3.35 1.84
N SER A 62 19.52 -3.16 2.06
CA SER A 62 20.15 -3.40 3.36
C SER A 62 19.57 -2.58 4.53
N LYS A 63 19.15 -1.33 4.31
CA LYS A 63 18.70 -0.45 5.42
C LYS A 63 17.23 -0.65 5.76
N GLU A 64 16.43 -1.02 4.77
CA GLU A 64 15.01 -1.31 4.96
C GLU A 64 14.82 -2.74 5.44
N PHE A 65 15.59 -3.68 4.88
CA PHE A 65 15.64 -5.08 5.31
C PHE A 65 16.03 -5.20 6.79
N ASN A 66 17.17 -4.62 7.21
CA ASN A 66 17.57 -4.61 8.62
C ASN A 66 16.63 -3.82 9.53
N SER A 67 15.71 -3.02 8.97
CA SER A 67 14.66 -2.42 9.80
C SER A 67 13.55 -3.44 10.03
N MET A 68 13.15 -4.17 8.99
CA MET A 68 12.08 -5.16 9.05
C MET A 68 12.46 -6.40 9.85
N ASP A 69 13.68 -6.89 9.67
CA ASP A 69 14.32 -7.96 10.44
C ASP A 69 14.61 -7.44 11.86
N LYS A 70 13.72 -7.74 12.81
CA LYS A 70 13.79 -7.29 14.21
C LYS A 70 14.65 -8.21 15.06
N ASP A 71 14.76 -9.48 14.70
CA ASP A 71 15.57 -10.46 15.40
C ASP A 71 16.99 -10.61 14.82
N ASP A 72 17.32 -9.84 13.78
CA ASP A 72 18.61 -9.80 13.06
C ASP A 72 19.00 -11.21 12.55
N ASP A 73 17.99 -12.00 12.16
CA ASP A 73 18.15 -13.40 11.74
C ASP A 73 18.56 -13.53 10.25
N SER A 74 18.73 -12.39 9.57
CA SER A 74 19.06 -12.25 8.14
C SER A 74 17.92 -12.59 7.17
N TYR A 75 16.71 -12.80 7.67
CA TYR A 75 15.48 -13.06 6.93
C TYR A 75 14.37 -12.13 7.45
N VAL A 76 13.29 -11.96 6.68
CA VAL A 76 12.07 -11.34 7.20
C VAL A 76 11.00 -12.41 7.29
N SER A 77 10.57 -12.70 8.52
CA SER A 77 9.52 -13.68 8.80
C SER A 77 8.14 -13.14 8.43
N THR A 78 7.19 -14.04 8.17
CA THR A 78 5.79 -13.69 7.87
C THR A 78 5.15 -12.83 8.97
N ASP A 79 5.46 -13.10 10.24
CA ASP A 79 4.96 -12.34 11.39
C ASP A 79 5.50 -10.90 11.45
N GLU A 80 6.75 -10.70 11.01
CA GLU A 80 7.37 -9.38 10.99
C GLU A 80 6.81 -8.52 9.86
N LEU A 81 6.59 -9.15 8.70
CA LEU A 81 5.93 -8.53 7.56
C LEU A 81 4.47 -8.19 7.88
N ASP A 82 3.73 -9.10 8.53
CA ASP A 82 2.35 -8.86 8.99
C ASP A 82 2.30 -7.66 9.94
N SER A 83 3.21 -7.61 10.91
CA SER A 83 3.30 -6.49 11.85
C SER A 83 3.52 -5.13 11.16
N ARG A 84 4.30 -5.10 10.08
CA ARG A 84 4.53 -3.89 9.27
C ARG A 84 3.30 -3.51 8.46
N TYR A 85 2.64 -4.51 7.89
CA TYR A 85 1.42 -4.32 7.14
C TYR A 85 0.26 -3.82 8.02
N ASP A 86 0.08 -4.37 9.21
CA ASP A 86 -0.91 -3.88 10.18
C ASP A 86 -0.63 -2.41 10.57
N GLN A 87 0.64 -2.03 10.75
CA GLN A 87 1.03 -0.64 10.99
C GLN A 87 0.70 0.27 9.80
N LEU A 88 1.01 -0.17 8.57
CA LEU A 88 0.69 0.58 7.36
C LEU A 88 -0.82 0.78 7.21
N GLY A 89 -1.60 -0.28 7.39
CA GLY A 89 -3.06 -0.22 7.29
C GLY A 89 -3.68 0.69 8.34
N ALA A 90 -3.12 0.72 9.55
CA ALA A 90 -3.55 1.65 10.60
C ALA A 90 -3.14 3.11 10.33
N GLU A 91 -2.00 3.35 9.66
CA GLU A 91 -1.48 4.69 9.35
C GLU A 91 -2.11 5.29 8.08
N MET A 92 -2.37 4.48 7.06
CA MET A 92 -2.88 4.91 5.75
C MET A 92 -4.37 4.63 5.58
N THR A 93 -5.18 5.65 5.88
CA THR A 93 -6.61 5.69 5.54
C THR A 93 -6.83 5.97 4.05
N VAL A 94 -8.08 5.90 3.59
CA VAL A 94 -8.45 6.11 2.17
C VAL A 94 -7.97 7.47 1.63
N ASP A 95 -8.16 8.54 2.40
CA ASP A 95 -7.69 9.87 2.01
C ASP A 95 -6.16 9.96 1.98
N GLU A 96 -5.48 9.38 2.97
CA GLU A 96 -4.01 9.33 3.01
C GLU A 96 -3.43 8.55 1.83
N VAL A 97 -4.08 7.45 1.41
CA VAL A 97 -3.69 6.71 0.20
C VAL A 97 -3.86 7.58 -1.05
N ALA A 98 -4.99 8.27 -1.19
CA ALA A 98 -5.25 9.11 -2.35
C ALA A 98 -4.27 10.30 -2.45
N ASP A 99 -3.94 10.93 -1.32
CA ASP A 99 -2.93 11.98 -1.22
C ASP A 99 -1.53 11.41 -1.51
N TRP A 100 -1.19 10.23 -0.98
CA TRP A 100 0.07 9.55 -1.29
C TRP A 100 0.21 9.23 -2.79
N VAL A 101 -0.84 8.76 -3.46
CA VAL A 101 -0.85 8.52 -4.90
C VAL A 101 -0.62 9.83 -5.67
N SER A 102 -1.22 10.94 -5.20
CA SER A 102 -1.07 12.25 -5.84
C SER A 102 0.35 12.82 -5.69
N TYR A 103 0.88 12.83 -4.46
CA TYR A 103 2.11 13.55 -4.14
C TYR A 103 3.37 12.68 -4.17
N SER A 104 3.29 11.42 -3.74
CA SER A 104 4.46 10.52 -3.71
C SER A 104 4.59 9.76 -5.03
N VAL A 105 3.49 9.22 -5.53
CA VAL A 105 3.49 8.45 -6.79
C VAL A 105 3.39 9.36 -8.03
N HIS A 106 3.02 10.63 -7.84
CA HIS A 106 2.84 11.62 -8.91
C HIS A 106 1.76 11.21 -9.94
N LEU A 107 0.70 10.55 -9.47
CA LEU A 107 -0.44 10.14 -10.29
C LEU A 107 -1.77 10.72 -9.75
N PRO A 108 -1.91 12.05 -9.66
CA PRO A 108 -3.11 12.69 -9.09
C PRO A 108 -4.41 12.33 -9.82
N GLN A 109 -4.33 11.93 -11.10
CA GLN A 109 -5.49 11.49 -11.88
C GLN A 109 -6.17 10.23 -11.33
N TYR A 110 -5.47 9.41 -10.55
CA TYR A 110 -6.05 8.21 -9.94
C TYR A 110 -6.50 8.43 -8.51
N ALA A 111 -6.15 9.56 -7.89
CA ALA A 111 -6.47 9.81 -6.48
C ALA A 111 -7.98 9.79 -6.20
N GLN A 112 -8.79 10.34 -7.11
CA GLN A 112 -10.26 10.27 -7.00
C GLN A 112 -10.75 8.82 -7.11
N MET A 113 -10.25 8.05 -8.07
CA MET A 113 -10.63 6.63 -8.21
C MET A 113 -10.30 5.84 -6.93
N PHE A 114 -9.15 6.10 -6.31
CA PHE A 114 -8.79 5.44 -5.04
C PHE A 114 -9.73 5.82 -3.89
N ARG A 115 -10.22 7.06 -3.84
CA ARG A 115 -11.25 7.48 -2.87
C ARG A 115 -12.60 6.82 -3.16
N ASP A 116 -13.03 6.85 -4.42
CA ASP A 116 -14.31 6.29 -4.88
C ASP A 116 -14.38 4.76 -4.64
N HIS A 117 -13.23 4.08 -4.72
CA HIS A 117 -13.07 2.65 -4.46
C HIS A 117 -12.54 2.33 -3.05
N PHE A 118 -12.59 3.29 -2.11
CA PHE A 118 -12.26 3.11 -0.69
C PHE A 118 -10.93 2.37 -0.45
N VAL A 119 -9.92 2.65 -1.27
CA VAL A 119 -8.63 1.95 -1.21
C VAL A 119 -7.86 2.43 0.02
N SER A 120 -7.56 1.52 0.94
CA SER A 120 -6.81 1.79 2.17
C SER A 120 -5.42 1.11 2.14
N GLY A 121 -4.60 1.34 3.17
CA GLY A 121 -3.32 0.65 3.32
C GLY A 121 -3.46 -0.88 3.40
N TYR A 122 -4.61 -1.39 3.85
CA TYR A 122 -4.92 -2.82 3.85
C TYR A 122 -5.15 -3.37 2.43
N THR A 123 -5.53 -2.54 1.46
CA THR A 123 -5.80 -2.98 0.08
C THR A 123 -4.54 -3.24 -0.74
N PHE A 124 -3.38 -2.83 -0.25
CA PHE A 124 -2.15 -2.84 -1.03
C PHE A 124 -1.72 -4.24 -1.50
N PRO A 125 -1.78 -5.29 -0.66
CA PRO A 125 -1.45 -6.66 -1.08
C PRO A 125 -2.30 -7.15 -2.25
N LEU A 126 -3.58 -6.83 -2.21
CA LEU A 126 -4.53 -7.22 -3.22
C LEU A 126 -4.30 -6.46 -4.54
N LEU A 127 -3.96 -5.18 -4.46
CA LEU A 127 -3.72 -4.34 -5.62
C LEU A 127 -2.37 -4.59 -6.28
N MET A 128 -1.34 -4.98 -5.54
CA MET A 128 -0.01 -5.24 -6.10
C MET A 128 0.15 -6.63 -6.73
N GLU A 129 -0.84 -7.52 -6.55
CA GLU A 129 -0.85 -8.85 -7.13
C GLU A 129 -0.71 -8.80 -8.67
N LYS A 130 0.05 -9.75 -9.23
CA LYS A 130 0.32 -9.86 -10.67
C LYS A 130 0.74 -8.53 -11.33
N ASN A 131 1.58 -7.74 -10.65
CA ASN A 131 2.06 -6.43 -11.12
C ASN A 131 0.96 -5.40 -11.32
N GLY A 132 -0.05 -5.41 -10.45
CA GLY A 132 -1.13 -4.43 -10.53
C GLY A 132 -2.32 -4.88 -11.36
N GLU A 133 -2.51 -6.17 -11.64
CA GLU A 133 -3.59 -6.63 -12.55
C GLU A 133 -4.98 -6.12 -12.10
N ARG A 134 -5.27 -6.15 -10.80
CA ARG A 134 -6.53 -5.65 -10.22
C ARG A 134 -6.68 -4.13 -10.30
N LEU A 135 -5.60 -3.38 -10.46
CA LEU A 135 -5.70 -1.93 -10.71
C LEU A 135 -6.38 -1.64 -12.07
N ALA A 136 -6.42 -2.61 -12.99
CA ALA A 136 -7.18 -2.47 -14.22
C ALA A 136 -8.70 -2.40 -13.95
N GLU A 137 -9.18 -3.09 -12.91
CA GLU A 137 -10.59 -3.09 -12.48
C GLU A 137 -10.99 -1.72 -11.90
N LEU A 138 -10.04 -0.99 -11.31
CA LEU A 138 -10.17 0.41 -10.89
C LEU A 138 -10.17 1.41 -12.06
N GLY A 139 -10.08 0.95 -13.31
CA GLY A 139 -10.01 1.80 -14.49
C GLY A 139 -8.59 2.27 -14.87
N ILE A 140 -7.53 1.70 -14.28
CA ILE A 140 -6.14 2.02 -14.63
C ILE A 140 -5.71 1.18 -15.84
N ALA A 141 -6.09 1.62 -17.05
CA ALA A 141 -5.80 0.91 -18.29
C ALA A 141 -4.29 0.85 -18.64
N SER A 142 -3.48 1.79 -18.15
CA SER A 142 -2.04 1.85 -18.43
C SER A 142 -1.27 0.80 -17.63
N SER A 143 -0.68 -0.18 -18.31
CA SER A 143 0.17 -1.21 -17.68
C SER A 143 1.36 -0.60 -16.94
N LEU A 144 1.93 0.48 -17.48
CA LEU A 144 3.05 1.19 -16.85
C LEU A 144 2.63 1.77 -15.50
N HIS A 145 1.46 2.42 -15.42
CA HIS A 145 0.96 2.99 -14.17
C HIS A 145 0.60 1.89 -13.16
N ARG A 146 0.07 0.75 -13.62
CA ARG A 146 -0.21 -0.40 -12.76
C ARG A 146 1.05 -0.98 -12.13
N GLN A 147 2.09 -1.18 -12.96
CA GLN A 147 3.40 -1.65 -12.49
C GLN A 147 4.04 -0.64 -11.52
N GLN A 148 3.98 0.66 -11.83
CA GLN A 148 4.49 1.71 -10.97
C GLN A 148 3.77 1.74 -9.62
N LEU A 149 2.44 1.68 -9.62
CA LEU A 149 1.64 1.65 -8.38
C LEU A 149 1.93 0.39 -7.56
N ALA A 150 1.95 -0.78 -8.18
CA ALA A 150 2.28 -2.04 -7.51
C ALA A 150 3.68 -1.98 -6.86
N LEU A 151 4.68 -1.44 -7.58
CA LEU A 151 6.03 -1.26 -7.03
C LEU A 151 6.05 -0.27 -5.86
N MET A 152 5.35 0.86 -6.00
CA MET A 152 5.28 1.88 -4.95
C MET A 152 4.56 1.37 -3.70
N MET A 153 3.52 0.55 -3.84
CA MET A 153 2.83 -0.10 -2.73
C MET A 153 3.75 -1.06 -1.99
N LYS A 154 4.47 -1.92 -2.72
CA LYS A 154 5.49 -2.81 -2.13
C LYS A 154 6.56 -2.02 -1.38
N ARG A 155 7.06 -0.92 -1.97
CA ARG A 155 8.01 -0.02 -1.31
C ARG A 155 7.45 0.60 -0.04
N LYS A 156 6.18 1.02 -0.07
CA LYS A 156 5.52 1.64 1.06
C LYS A 156 5.42 0.66 2.23
N ILE A 157 4.99 -0.58 1.98
CA ILE A 157 4.97 -1.66 3.01
C ILE A 157 6.37 -1.90 3.59
N ALA A 158 7.38 -1.98 2.74
CA ALA A 158 8.76 -2.24 3.15
C ALA A 158 9.45 -1.07 3.90
N GLN A 159 8.99 0.17 3.71
CA GLN A 159 9.55 1.37 4.35
C GLN A 159 8.79 1.83 5.60
N VAL A 160 7.62 1.23 5.89
CA VAL A 160 6.83 1.56 7.08
C VAL A 160 7.67 1.34 8.31
N GLY A 161 7.90 2.40 9.09
CA GLY A 161 8.61 2.41 10.38
C GLY A 161 10.04 2.95 10.36
N LYS A 162 10.40 3.74 9.36
CA LYS A 162 11.15 4.97 9.64
C LYS A 162 10.17 6.13 9.73
N GLY A 163 10.09 6.75 10.91
CA GLY A 163 9.58 8.11 11.00
C GLY A 163 10.33 8.99 10.00
N THR A 164 9.60 9.87 9.32
CA THR A 164 10.05 10.77 8.25
C THR A 164 10.22 10.13 6.87
N TYR A 165 9.09 10.00 6.16
CA TYR A 165 9.12 10.60 4.83
C TYR A 165 9.34 12.09 5.06
N CYS A 166 10.55 12.57 4.79
CA CYS A 166 10.70 13.95 4.37
C CYS A 166 9.82 14.10 3.13
N ILE A 167 8.58 14.51 3.38
CA ILE A 167 7.80 15.30 2.44
C ILE A 167 8.79 16.34 1.95
N LEU A 168 9.22 16.28 0.69
CA LEU A 168 9.89 17.42 0.10
C LEU A 168 8.86 18.55 0.19
N PRO A 169 9.02 19.57 1.05
CA PRO A 169 8.21 20.74 0.89
C PRO A 169 8.63 21.31 -0.46
N SER A 170 7.64 21.41 -1.35
CA SER A 170 7.75 22.20 -2.55
C SER A 170 8.32 23.57 -2.15
N ILE A 171 9.58 23.82 -2.52
CA ILE A 171 10.20 25.13 -2.66
C ILE A 171 10.04 26.04 -1.42
N ASP A 172 10.98 25.95 -0.48
CA ASP A 172 11.50 27.15 0.21
C ASP A 172 12.98 26.93 0.62
N PRO A 173 13.95 27.65 0.04
CA PRO A 173 15.39 27.39 0.24
C PRO A 173 15.97 27.94 1.56
N SER A 174 15.16 28.20 2.59
CA SER A 174 15.64 28.94 3.78
C SER A 174 15.92 28.13 5.04
N MET A 175 15.51 26.86 5.19
CA MET A 175 15.87 26.09 6.40
C MET A 175 15.95 24.58 6.18
N VAL A 176 17.18 24.05 6.06
CA VAL A 176 17.50 22.68 6.48
C VAL A 176 18.84 22.70 7.19
N SER A 177 18.81 22.73 8.51
CA SER A 177 19.88 22.18 9.34
C SER A 177 19.36 20.85 9.87
N CYS A 178 19.79 19.76 9.25
CA CYS A 178 19.56 18.41 9.76
C CYS A 178 20.78 18.06 10.61
N GLY A 179 20.62 17.98 11.93
CA GLY A 179 21.66 17.57 12.86
C GLY A 179 21.99 16.08 12.70
N TYR A 180 23.29 15.78 12.74
CA TYR A 180 23.87 14.43 12.75
C TYR A 180 23.56 13.68 14.05
#